data_AF-A0A9Q1L3S2-F1
#
_entry.id   AF-A0A9Q1L3S2-F1
#
_cell.length_a   1.000
_cell.length_b   1.000
_cell.length_c   1.000
_cell.angle_alpha   90.00
_cell.angle_beta   90.00
_cell.angle_gamma   90.00
#
_symmetry.space_group_name_H-M   'P 1'
#
loop_
_entity.id
_entity.type
_entity.pdbx_description
1 polymer ?
#
loop_
_entity_poly.entity_id
_entity_poly.type
_entity_poly.pdbx_seq_one_letter_code
_entity_poly.pdbx_strand_id
1 'polypeptide(L)'
;MNRSRRNWKPNVQEKRLFSYILDRHIRVKVTTHALRCIDKAGGIDEYLLKTPYHEMDTKLGVFWKAKIEKLYEELWKMEVAKSLLSGKEGRGTASASVSEVKLEERAARREFRRQMYGWSPKSELKADSEGSLPADFHEGMVANA
;
A
#
# COMPACT_ATOMS: atom_id res chain seq x y z
N MET A 1 38.29 -29.04 42.70
CA MET A 1 37.63 -29.36 41.41
C MET A 1 37.30 -28.05 40.71
N ASN A 2 38.06 -27.71 39.67
CA ASN A 2 37.92 -26.44 38.96
C ASN A 2 36.87 -26.60 37.86
N ARG A 3 35.75 -25.87 37.96
CA ARG A 3 34.72 -25.83 36.91
C ARG A 3 34.97 -24.62 36.01
N SER A 4 35.30 -24.86 34.75
CA SER A 4 35.41 -23.79 33.76
C SER A 4 34.03 -23.25 33.39
N ARG A 5 33.87 -21.92 33.36
CA ARG A 5 32.63 -21.28 32.90
C ARG A 5 32.46 -21.55 31.39
N ARG A 6 31.26 -21.95 30.98
CA ARG A 6 30.91 -22.19 29.57
C ARG A 6 29.71 -21.31 29.19
N ASN A 7 29.76 -20.76 27.98
CA ASN A 7 28.64 -20.04 27.37
C ASN A 7 28.01 -20.90 26.28
N TRP A 8 26.68 -21.05 26.32
CA TRP A 8 25.92 -21.80 25.32
C TRP A 8 25.22 -20.81 24.40
N LYS A 9 25.56 -20.84 23.11
CA LYS A 9 24.93 -19.99 22.11
C LYS A 9 23.74 -20.72 21.48
N PRO A 10 22.59 -20.04 21.29
CA PRO A 10 21.46 -20.63 20.59
C PRO A 10 21.78 -20.84 19.11
N ASN A 11 21.10 -21.81 18.49
CA ASN A 11 21.21 -22.05 17.05
C ASN A 11 20.33 -21.05 16.28
N VAL A 12 20.95 -19.96 15.79
CA VAL A 12 20.29 -18.90 15.03
C VAL A 12 20.60 -19.05 13.55
N GLN A 13 19.57 -19.09 12.72
CA GLN A 13 19.66 -19.29 11.28
C GLN A 13 18.93 -18.17 10.54
N GLU A 14 19.49 -17.72 9.41
CA GLU A 14 18.80 -16.75 8.54
C GLU A 14 17.86 -17.50 7.59
N LYS A 15 16.58 -17.16 7.63
CA LYS A 15 15.55 -17.81 6.80
C LYS A 15 14.65 -16.77 6.14
N ARG A 16 14.05 -17.18 5.02
CA ARG A 16 13.02 -16.43 4.29
C ARG A 16 11.68 -17.01 4.69
N LEU A 17 10.85 -16.20 5.34
CA LEU A 17 9.49 -16.56 5.73
C LEU A 17 8.51 -15.77 4.88
N PHE A 18 7.47 -16.44 4.39
CA PHE A 18 6.42 -15.79 3.62
C PHE A 18 5.36 -15.21 4.57
N SER A 19 5.02 -13.94 4.35
CA SER A 19 3.93 -13.25 5.05
C SER A 19 2.77 -13.11 4.08
N TYR A 20 1.60 -13.63 4.46
CA TYR A 20 0.39 -13.64 3.63
C TYR A 20 -0.17 -12.23 3.49
N ILE A 21 -0.17 -11.45 4.57
CA ILE A 21 -0.76 -10.10 4.54
C ILE A 21 0.08 -9.10 3.74
N LEU A 22 1.40 -9.33 3.66
CA LEU A 22 2.33 -8.49 2.91
C LEU A 22 2.64 -9.02 1.51
N ASP A 23 2.11 -10.19 1.15
CA ASP A 23 2.37 -10.94 -0.08
C ASP A 23 3.86 -10.97 -0.48
N ARG A 24 4.73 -11.16 0.52
CA ARG A 24 6.18 -11.06 0.31
C ARG A 24 6.97 -11.93 1.27
N HIS A 25 8.17 -12.28 0.83
CA HIS A 25 9.15 -12.98 1.66
C HIS A 25 9.94 -11.99 2.52
N ILE A 26 10.00 -12.23 3.83
CA ILE A 26 10.79 -11.47 4.79
C ILE A 26 12.00 -12.30 5.20
N ARG A 27 13.19 -11.70 5.13
CA ARG A 27 14.44 -12.29 5.62
C ARG A 27 14.61 -11.94 7.09
N VAL A 28 14.60 -12.95 7.96
CA VAL A 28 14.78 -12.78 9.41
C VAL A 28 15.73 -13.83 9.96
N LYS A 29 16.50 -13.43 10.98
CA LYS A 29 17.30 -14.36 11.78
C LYS A 29 16.40 -14.95 12.86
N VAL A 30 16.21 -16.25 12.81
CA VAL A 30 15.30 -16.98 13.71
C VAL A 30 16.04 -18.11 14.39
N THR A 31 15.65 -18.41 15.63
CA THR A 31 16.12 -19.61 16.31
C THR A 31 15.38 -20.83 15.76
N THR A 32 15.99 -22.02 15.88
CA THR A 32 15.33 -23.27 15.49
C THR A 32 14.05 -23.54 16.26
N HIS A 33 13.97 -23.10 17.53
CA HIS A 33 12.76 -23.20 18.34
C HIS A 33 11.66 -22.27 17.80
N ALA A 34 11.97 -20.99 17.54
CA ALA A 34 11.01 -20.05 16.98
C ALA A 34 10.47 -20.51 15.62
N LEU A 35 11.33 -21.10 14.77
CA LEU A 35 10.90 -21.66 13.49
C LEU A 35 9.82 -22.74 13.66
N ARG A 36 10.01 -23.67 14.61
CA ARG A 36 8.99 -24.69 14.94
C ARG A 36 7.70 -24.07 15.48
N CYS A 37 7.78 -23.01 16.27
CA CYS A 37 6.61 -22.30 16.76
C CYS A 37 5.84 -21.60 15.64
N ILE A 38 6.54 -21.04 14.66
CA ILE A 38 5.95 -20.42 13.46
C ILE A 38 5.21 -21.48 12.64
N ASP A 39 5.84 -22.64 12.40
CA ASP A 39 5.21 -23.76 11.68
C ASP A 39 3.97 -24.27 12.42
N LYS A 40 4.03 -24.36 13.76
CA LYS A 40 2.88 -24.74 14.61
C LYS A 40 1.77 -23.68 14.61
N ALA A 41 2.12 -22.41 14.49
CA ALA A 41 1.16 -21.32 14.43
C ALA A 41 0.44 -21.23 13.08
N GLY A 42 1.06 -21.74 12.02
CA GLY A 42 0.55 -21.75 10.65
C GLY A 42 1.15 -20.66 9.74
N GLY A 43 2.13 -19.90 10.22
CA GLY A 43 2.68 -18.76 9.51
C GLY A 43 3.33 -17.75 10.44
N ILE A 44 4.10 -16.81 9.86
CA ILE A 44 4.75 -15.75 10.65
C ILE A 44 3.73 -14.71 11.15
N ASP A 45 2.70 -14.43 10.36
CA ASP A 45 1.69 -13.44 10.69
C ASP A 45 0.85 -13.93 11.88
N GLU A 46 0.38 -15.18 11.83
CA GLU A 46 -0.35 -15.82 12.93
C GLU A 46 0.50 -15.95 14.19
N TYR A 47 1.80 -16.25 14.03
CA TYR A 47 2.72 -16.32 15.15
C TYR A 47 2.84 -14.96 15.86
N LEU A 48 2.98 -13.87 15.10
CA LEU A 48 3.10 -12.52 15.66
C LEU A 48 1.80 -12.05 16.33
N LEU A 49 0.63 -12.41 15.78
CA LEU A 49 -0.66 -12.10 16.38
C LEU A 49 -0.92 -12.88 17.68
N LYS A 50 -0.55 -14.17 17.71
CA LYS A 50 -0.72 -15.04 18.90
C LYS A 50 0.23 -14.69 20.03
N THR A 51 1.43 -14.21 19.72
CA THR A 51 2.46 -13.91 20.72
C THR A 51 2.09 -12.63 21.48
N PRO A 52 1.99 -12.65 22.82
CA PRO A 52 1.67 -11.45 23.59
C PRO A 52 2.88 -10.50 23.65
N TYR A 53 2.62 -9.20 23.86
CA TYR A 53 3.66 -8.16 23.83
C TYR A 53 4.77 -8.35 24.88
N HIS A 54 4.49 -9.02 26.00
CA HIS A 54 5.47 -9.26 27.06
C HIS A 54 6.49 -10.35 26.71
N GLU A 55 6.19 -11.24 25.76
CA GLU A 55 7.14 -12.25 25.27
C GLU A 55 8.02 -11.71 24.13
N MET A 56 7.69 -10.51 23.62
CA MET A 56 8.39 -9.90 22.50
C MET A 56 9.49 -8.95 23.00
N ASP A 57 10.66 -9.52 23.32
CA ASP A 57 11.81 -8.72 23.77
C ASP A 57 12.42 -7.84 22.66
N THR A 58 12.13 -8.16 21.40
CA THR A 58 12.76 -7.50 20.26
C THR A 58 11.92 -6.35 19.73
N LYS A 59 12.51 -5.14 19.65
CA LYS A 59 11.88 -3.94 19.04
C LYS A 59 11.32 -4.22 17.64
N LEU A 60 12.05 -5.00 16.84
CA LEU A 60 11.63 -5.43 15.51
C LEU A 60 10.34 -6.25 15.56
N GLY A 61 10.21 -7.16 16.53
CA GLY A 61 9.01 -7.99 16.69
C GLY A 61 7.79 -7.14 16.99
N VAL A 62 7.91 -6.20 17.94
CA VAL A 62 6.83 -5.25 18.29
C VAL A 62 6.42 -4.42 17.07
N PHE A 63 7.38 -3.92 16.30
CA PHE A 63 7.12 -3.16 15.08
C PHE A 63 6.33 -3.98 14.04
N TRP A 64 6.76 -5.22 13.78
CA TRP A 64 6.06 -6.08 12.81
C TRP A 64 4.66 -6.43 13.26
N LYS A 65 4.47 -6.72 14.55
CA LYS A 65 3.16 -7.01 15.11
C LYS A 65 2.21 -5.83 14.91
N ALA A 66 2.60 -4.63 15.32
CA ALA A 66 1.78 -3.42 15.16
C ALA A 66 1.46 -3.15 13.67
N LYS A 67 2.43 -3.37 12.78
CA LYS A 67 2.22 -3.20 11.33
C LYS A 67 1.22 -4.22 10.78
N ILE A 68 1.32 -5.48 11.19
CA ILE A 68 0.43 -6.55 10.75
C ILE A 68 -0.98 -6.32 11.30
N GLU A 69 -1.11 -5.98 12.59
CA GLU A 69 -2.40 -5.63 13.21
C GLU A 69 -3.11 -4.51 12.44
N LYS A 70 -2.38 -3.44 12.07
CA LYS A 70 -2.93 -2.35 11.27
C LYS A 70 -3.42 -2.81 9.89
N LEU A 71 -2.68 -3.68 9.21
CA LEU A 71 -3.08 -4.20 7.90
C LEU A 71 -4.30 -5.11 8.00
N TYR A 72 -4.39 -5.95 9.04
CA TYR A 72 -5.60 -6.73 9.31
C TYR A 72 -6.77 -5.82 9.63
N GLU A 73 -6.53 -4.71 10.34
CA GLU A 73 -7.52 -3.67 10.59
C GLU A 73 -8.11 -3.07 9.32
N GLU A 74 -7.26 -2.77 8.35
CA GLU A 74 -7.66 -2.22 7.07
C GLU A 74 -8.43 -3.28 6.24
N LEU A 75 -7.95 -4.53 6.24
CA LEU A 75 -8.58 -5.62 5.51
C LEU A 75 -9.99 -5.94 6.06
N TRP A 76 -10.16 -6.02 7.37
CA TRP A 76 -11.48 -6.32 7.94
C TRP A 76 -12.46 -5.18 7.69
N LYS A 77 -12.02 -3.92 7.76
CA LYS A 77 -12.87 -2.76 7.44
C LYS A 77 -13.39 -2.85 6.00
N MET A 78 -12.53 -3.25 5.06
CA MET A 78 -12.93 -3.47 3.67
C MET A 78 -13.89 -4.64 3.52
N GLU A 79 -13.64 -5.77 4.18
CA GLU A 79 -14.51 -6.94 4.12
C GLU A 79 -15.90 -6.67 4.71
N VAL A 80 -15.96 -6.02 5.87
CA VAL A 80 -17.23 -5.62 6.49
C VAL A 80 -17.95 -4.60 5.63
N ALA A 81 -17.26 -3.58 5.09
CA ALA A 81 -17.87 -2.64 4.15
C ALA A 81 -18.43 -3.36 2.91
N LYS A 82 -17.68 -4.30 2.34
CA LYS A 82 -18.11 -5.12 1.20
C LYS A 82 -19.33 -5.98 1.55
N SER A 83 -19.35 -6.60 2.72
CA SER A 83 -20.49 -7.39 3.20
C SER A 83 -21.74 -6.52 3.37
N LEU A 84 -21.61 -5.34 3.99
CA LEU A 84 -22.70 -4.37 4.17
C LEU A 84 -23.23 -3.82 2.83
N LEU A 85 -22.35 -3.64 1.84
CA LEU A 85 -22.72 -3.24 0.48
C LEU A 85 -23.42 -4.39 -0.27
N SER A 86 -22.96 -5.64 -0.12
CA SER A 86 -23.57 -6.81 -0.78
C SER A 86 -24.98 -7.13 -0.28
N GLY A 87 -25.31 -6.78 0.97
CA GLY A 87 -26.67 -6.88 1.52
C GLY A 87 -27.71 -5.98 0.83
N LYS A 88 -27.27 -5.07 -0.06
CA LYS A 88 -28.14 -4.23 -0.89
C LYS A 88 -28.26 -4.69 -2.35
N GLU A 89 -27.59 -5.77 -2.77
CA GLU A 89 -27.72 -6.33 -4.12
C GLU A 89 -28.95 -7.26 -4.25
N GLY A 90 -30.07 -6.76 -3.74
CA GLY A 90 -31.42 -7.25 -3.99
C GLY A 90 -32.30 -6.10 -4.48
N ARG A 91 -31.84 -5.37 -5.51
CA ARG A 91 -32.61 -4.54 -6.44
C ARG A 91 -31.63 -3.98 -7.48
N GLY A 92 -31.95 -4.18 -8.76
CA GLY A 92 -31.06 -3.85 -9.88
C GLY A 92 -30.65 -2.38 -9.95
N THR A 93 -29.65 -2.14 -10.82
CA THR A 93 -29.00 -0.88 -11.21
C THR A 93 -27.87 -0.35 -10.31
N ALA A 94 -26.72 -1.03 -10.33
CA ALA A 94 -25.44 -0.49 -9.82
C ALA A 94 -24.34 -0.40 -10.90
N SER A 95 -24.69 -0.55 -12.19
CA SER A 95 -23.75 -0.36 -13.29
C SER A 95 -23.58 1.10 -13.69
N ALA A 96 -24.60 1.95 -13.47
CA ALA A 96 -24.60 3.35 -13.89
C ALA A 96 -23.80 4.28 -12.96
N SER A 97 -23.83 4.02 -11.64
CA SER A 97 -23.18 4.89 -10.63
C SER A 97 -21.66 4.74 -10.60
N VAL A 98 -21.11 3.55 -10.90
CA VAL A 98 -19.66 3.33 -10.99
C VAL A 98 -19.06 3.99 -12.24
N SER A 99 -19.85 4.12 -13.32
CA SER A 99 -19.43 4.83 -14.53
C SER A 99 -19.49 6.35 -14.39
N GLU A 100 -20.47 6.90 -13.67
CA GLU A 100 -20.59 8.35 -13.42
C GLU A 100 -19.44 8.89 -12.55
N VAL A 101 -19.10 8.20 -11.45
CA VAL A 101 -17.99 8.61 -10.57
C VAL A 101 -16.64 8.61 -11.31
N LYS A 102 -16.44 7.66 -12.24
CA LYS A 102 -15.25 7.60 -13.10
C LYS A 102 -15.20 8.74 -14.14
N LEU A 103 -16.35 9.24 -14.59
CA LEU A 103 -16.45 10.36 -15.53
C LEU A 103 -16.20 11.69 -14.84
N GLU A 104 -16.71 11.87 -13.62
CA GLU A 104 -16.51 13.06 -12.80
C GLU A 104 -15.05 13.22 -12.36
N GLU A 105 -14.41 12.14 -11.90
CA GLU A 105 -12.99 12.16 -11.52
C GLU A 105 -12.09 12.49 -12.74
N ARG A 106 -12.49 12.02 -13.94
CA ARG A 106 -11.79 12.31 -15.20
C ARG A 106 -12.06 13.73 -15.72
N ALA A 107 -13.25 14.28 -15.49
CA ALA A 107 -13.63 15.66 -15.80
C ALA A 107 -12.90 16.64 -14.87
N ALA A 108 -12.93 16.41 -13.56
CA ALA A 108 -12.21 17.22 -12.57
C ALA A 108 -10.69 17.23 -12.84
N ARG A 109 -10.10 16.10 -13.24
CA ARG A 109 -8.67 16.01 -13.60
C ARG A 109 -8.34 16.67 -14.94
N ARG A 110 -9.32 16.82 -15.85
CA ARG A 110 -9.20 17.62 -17.09
C ARG A 110 -9.31 19.11 -16.79
N GLU A 111 -10.27 19.50 -15.96
CA GLU A 111 -10.51 20.89 -15.58
C GLU A 111 -9.37 21.45 -14.72
N PHE A 112 -8.87 20.69 -13.75
CA PHE A 112 -7.69 21.07 -12.96
C PHE A 112 -6.46 21.28 -13.85
N ARG A 113 -6.26 20.42 -14.86
CA ARG A 113 -5.15 20.56 -15.83
C ARG A 113 -5.34 21.78 -16.75
N ARG A 114 -6.59 22.12 -17.08
CA ARG A 114 -6.98 23.30 -17.86
C ARG A 114 -6.77 24.59 -17.06
N GLN A 115 -7.09 24.58 -15.77
CA GLN A 115 -6.95 25.70 -14.85
C GLN A 115 -5.49 25.95 -14.44
N MET A 116 -4.69 24.89 -14.25
CA MET A 116 -3.28 25.00 -13.83
C MET A 116 -2.29 25.24 -14.98
N TYR A 117 -2.51 24.62 -16.15
CA TYR A 117 -1.55 24.66 -17.26
C TYR A 117 -2.13 25.24 -18.56
N GLY A 118 -3.35 25.79 -18.55
CA GLY A 118 -3.97 26.41 -19.72
C GLY A 118 -4.22 25.45 -20.89
N TRP A 119 -4.17 24.13 -20.67
CA TRP A 119 -4.28 23.14 -21.75
C TRP A 119 -5.72 23.06 -22.28
N SER A 120 -5.97 23.80 -23.36
CA SER A 120 -7.20 23.71 -24.15
C SER A 120 -7.02 22.70 -25.30
N PRO A 121 -7.97 21.76 -25.52
CA PRO A 121 -7.96 20.91 -26.71
C PRO A 121 -7.98 21.76 -27.99
N LYS A 122 -7.09 21.44 -28.93
CA LYS A 122 -6.81 22.21 -30.15
C LYS A 122 -7.90 22.08 -31.23
N SER A 123 -9.18 21.96 -30.86
CA SER A 123 -10.28 21.67 -31.79
C SER A 123 -11.42 22.69 -31.82
N GLU A 124 -11.31 23.82 -31.12
CA GLU A 124 -12.35 24.89 -31.14
C GLU A 124 -11.73 26.26 -31.40
N LEU A 125 -11.08 26.44 -32.55
CA LEU A 125 -10.70 27.76 -33.06
C LEU A 125 -10.88 27.78 -34.59
N LYS A 126 -12.14 27.96 -35.00
CA LYS A 126 -12.53 28.62 -36.25
C LYS A 126 -13.77 29.44 -35.96
N ALA A 127 -13.57 30.72 -35.68
CA ALA A 127 -14.44 31.83 -36.09
C ALA A 127 -13.88 33.11 -35.47
N ASP A 128 -13.72 34.09 -36.34
CA ASP A 128 -13.75 35.53 -36.09
C ASP A 128 -12.42 36.25 -35.80
N SER A 129 -12.05 37.01 -36.82
CA SER A 129 -11.04 38.05 -36.92
C SER A 129 -11.31 39.20 -35.95
N GLU A 130 -10.25 39.71 -35.31
CA GLU A 130 -9.80 41.12 -35.36
C GLU A 130 -8.70 41.38 -34.30
N GLY A 131 -7.62 42.05 -34.71
CA GLY A 131 -6.91 43.02 -33.86
C GLY A 131 -5.73 42.57 -32.98
N SER A 132 -4.52 42.91 -33.46
CA SER A 132 -3.35 43.40 -32.68
C SER A 132 -2.47 42.40 -31.89
N LEU A 133 -1.22 42.24 -32.34
CA LEU A 133 -0.07 41.77 -31.55
C LEU A 133 0.67 43.00 -31.00
N PRO A 134 1.16 42.99 -29.75
CA PRO A 134 2.60 42.78 -29.49
C PRO A 134 2.84 42.13 -28.10
N ALA A 135 4.02 41.71 -27.61
CA ALA A 135 5.41 41.56 -28.03
C ALA A 135 6.06 40.61 -27.00
N ASP A 136 7.20 40.02 -27.38
CA ASP A 136 8.27 39.53 -26.49
C ASP A 136 7.96 38.39 -25.51
N PHE A 137 8.35 37.18 -25.89
CA PHE A 137 8.93 36.25 -24.93
C PHE A 137 10.15 35.53 -25.54
N HIS A 138 11.30 35.94 -25.02
CA HIS A 138 12.63 35.42 -25.29
C HIS A 138 12.81 34.02 -24.67
N GLU A 139 13.77 33.27 -25.22
CA GLU A 139 14.41 32.05 -24.70
C GLU A 139 13.53 30.80 -24.57
N GLY A 140 13.95 29.61 -24.98
CA GLY A 140 15.27 29.13 -25.33
C GLY A 140 15.23 27.61 -25.19
N MET A 141 15.84 26.92 -26.15
CA MET A 141 16.00 25.47 -26.25
C MET A 141 16.53 24.87 -24.93
N VAL A 142 16.31 23.60 -24.58
CA VAL A 142 16.94 22.42 -25.20
C VAL A 142 16.29 21.16 -24.60
N ALA A 143 15.94 20.20 -25.46
CA ALA A 143 15.69 18.81 -25.10
C ALA A 143 17.03 18.05 -25.12
N ASN A 144 17.29 17.20 -24.12
CA ASN A 144 18.37 16.23 -24.15
C ASN A 144 17.83 14.80 -24.20
N ALA A 145 18.57 14.01 -24.96
CA ALA A 145 18.31 12.66 -25.47
C ALA A 145 18.13 11.56 -24.41
#